data_AF-L7UI49-F1
#
_entry.id   AF-L7UI49-F1
#
_cell.length_a   1.000
_cell.length_b   1.000
_cell.length_c   1.000
_cell.angle_alpha   90.00
_cell.angle_beta   90.00
_cell.angle_gamma   90.00
#
_symmetry.space_group_name_H-M   'P 1'
#
loop_
_entity.id
_entity.type
_entity.pdbx_description
1 polymer ?
#
loop_
_entity_poly.entity_id
_entity_poly.type
_entity_poly.pdbx_seq_one_letter_code
_entity_poly.pdbx_strand_id
1 'polypeptide(L)'
;MTAEERQQLVEQARDLLTKHVVRWEEPAPWAEHRDSSYTQLAVAVRQALAGDSGAIPTLRRVFGEPFFARTNSHNEYGMASLGLALLGDRESLELIRGVMPINLNRETRPLALALLEEPSARSND
;
A
#
# COMPACT_ATOMS: atom_id res chain seq x y z
N MET A 1 5.35 14.75 14.29
CA MET A 1 6.21 13.56 14.48
C MET A 1 7.69 13.92 14.37
N THR A 2 8.57 13.29 15.16
CA THR A 2 10.04 13.43 15.01
C THR A 2 10.56 12.65 13.79
N ALA A 3 11.79 12.93 13.35
CA ALA A 3 12.40 12.16 12.26
C ALA A 3 12.58 10.66 12.63
N GLU A 4 12.88 10.37 13.90
CA GLU A 4 13.03 9.01 14.41
C GLU A 4 11.70 8.26 14.44
N GLU A 5 10.64 8.88 14.97
CA GLU A 5 9.29 8.31 14.96
C GLU A 5 8.83 8.04 13.51
N ARG A 6 9.11 8.97 12.59
CA ARG A 6 8.79 8.78 11.18
C ARG A 6 9.53 7.59 10.58
N GLN A 7 10.82 7.47 10.88
CA GLN A 7 11.65 6.37 10.39
C GLN A 7 11.13 5.02 10.91
N GLN A 8 10.72 4.95 12.17
CA GLN A 8 10.09 3.75 12.75
C GLN A 8 8.78 3.38 12.03
N LEU A 9 7.92 4.36 11.71
CA LEU A 9 6.70 4.09 10.93
C LEU A 9 7.01 3.60 9.51
N VAL A 10 8.03 4.17 8.87
CA VAL A 10 8.49 3.72 7.53
C VAL A 10 8.98 2.28 7.59
N GLU A 11 9.80 1.93 8.59
CA GLU A 11 10.30 0.57 8.79
C GLU A 11 9.15 -0.41 9.05
N GLN A 12 8.22 -0.07 9.93
CA GLN A 12 7.02 -0.87 10.19
C GLN A 12 6.19 -1.10 8.91
N ALA A 13 6.02 -0.07 8.08
CA ALA A 13 5.29 -0.18 6.82
C ALA A 13 6.01 -1.09 5.82
N ARG A 14 7.34 -1.00 5.72
CA ARG A 14 8.16 -1.85 4.84
C ARG A 14 8.11 -3.30 5.28
N ASP A 15 8.19 -3.58 6.58
CA ASP A 15 8.12 -4.94 7.13
C ASP A 15 6.76 -5.59 6.87
N LEU A 16 5.67 -4.86 7.11
CA LEU A 16 4.32 -5.33 6.83
C LEU A 16 4.13 -5.64 5.34
N LEU A 17 4.50 -4.71 4.45
CA LEU A 17 4.40 -4.93 3.01
C LEU A 17 5.23 -6.13 2.54
N THR A 18 6.48 -6.24 3.00
CA THR A 18 7.37 -7.35 2.62
C THR A 18 6.78 -8.70 3.02
N LYS A 19 6.28 -8.81 4.25
CA LYS A 19 5.63 -10.03 4.76
C LYS A 19 4.40 -10.41 3.94
N HIS A 20 3.59 -9.43 3.54
CA HIS A 20 2.33 -9.69 2.84
C HIS A 20 2.49 -9.94 1.34
N VAL A 21 3.44 -9.28 0.68
CA VAL A 21 3.77 -9.54 -0.73
C VAL A 21 4.26 -10.95 -0.93
N VAL A 22 5.21 -11.42 -0.10
CA VAL A 22 5.74 -12.79 -0.19
C VAL A 22 4.62 -13.84 -0.07
N ARG A 23 3.66 -13.60 0.84
CA ARG A 23 2.52 -14.50 1.04
C ARG A 23 1.55 -14.53 -0.15
N TRP A 24 1.45 -13.45 -0.92
CA TRP A 24 0.56 -13.36 -2.09
C TRP A 24 1.20 -13.86 -3.38
N GLU A 25 2.52 -14.01 -3.38
CA GLU A 25 3.28 -14.57 -4.50
C GLU A 25 3.31 -16.11 -4.48
N GLU A 26 2.91 -16.74 -3.37
CA GLU A 26 2.64 -18.18 -3.36
C GLU A 26 1.36 -18.45 -4.17
N PRO A 27 1.46 -19.06 -5.37
CA PRO A 27 0.27 -19.35 -6.15
C PRO A 27 -0.59 -20.34 -5.39
N ALA A 28 -1.85 -19.99 -5.16
CA ALA A 28 -2.84 -21.00 -4.86
C ALA A 28 -2.81 -22.02 -6.03
N PRO A 29 -2.96 -23.33 -5.80
CA PRO A 29 -2.78 -24.37 -6.83
C PRO A 29 -3.65 -24.23 -8.10
N TRP A 30 -4.63 -23.32 -8.07
CA TRP A 30 -5.61 -23.01 -9.12
C TRP A 30 -5.39 -21.65 -9.81
N ALA A 31 -4.32 -20.92 -9.48
CA ALA A 31 -4.02 -19.60 -10.05
C ALA A 31 -3.32 -19.71 -11.43
N GLU A 32 -4.07 -20.03 -12.48
CA GLU A 32 -3.55 -20.18 -13.85
C GLU A 32 -3.23 -18.86 -14.59
N HIS A 33 -3.38 -17.69 -13.96
CA HIS A 33 -3.21 -16.41 -14.65
C HIS A 33 -2.00 -15.61 -14.15
N ARG A 34 -0.88 -15.75 -14.86
CA ARG A 34 0.32 -14.90 -14.72
C ARG A 34 0.05 -13.41 -14.99
N ASP A 35 -1.06 -13.08 -15.66
CA ASP A 35 -1.50 -11.71 -15.95
C ASP A 35 -2.59 -11.20 -15.00
N SER A 36 -2.80 -11.86 -13.86
CA SER A 36 -3.83 -11.44 -12.91
C SER A 36 -3.54 -10.04 -12.35
N SER A 37 -4.59 -9.28 -12.04
CA SER A 37 -4.48 -8.01 -11.32
C SER A 37 -3.73 -8.13 -9.98
N TYR A 38 -3.67 -9.32 -9.40
CA TYR A 38 -2.89 -9.60 -8.18
C TYR A 38 -1.39 -9.55 -8.44
N THR A 39 -0.93 -10.10 -9.56
CA THR A 39 0.46 -10.00 -9.99
C THR A 39 0.83 -8.54 -10.25
N GLN A 40 -0.06 -7.76 -10.89
CA GLN A 40 0.14 -6.33 -11.09
C GLN A 40 0.25 -5.57 -9.75
N LEU A 41 -0.61 -5.88 -8.77
CA LEU A 41 -0.53 -5.30 -7.44
C LEU A 41 0.78 -5.67 -6.73
N ALA A 42 1.18 -6.94 -6.75
CA ALA A 42 2.42 -7.39 -6.11
C ALA A 42 3.65 -6.68 -6.71
N VAL A 43 3.71 -6.54 -8.05
CA VAL A 43 4.75 -5.76 -8.74
C VAL A 43 4.75 -4.30 -8.29
N ALA A 44 3.58 -3.65 -8.25
CA ALA A 44 3.47 -2.26 -7.81
C ALA A 44 3.91 -2.07 -6.35
N VAL A 45 3.61 -3.03 -5.46
CA VAL A 45 4.06 -2.97 -4.07
C VAL A 45 5.59 -3.11 -3.97
N ARG A 46 6.21 -3.99 -4.77
CA ARG A 46 7.69 -4.10 -4.83
C ARG A 46 8.33 -2.80 -5.34
N GLN A 47 7.73 -2.18 -6.36
CA GLN A 47 8.15 -0.89 -6.86
C GLN A 47 8.05 0.19 -5.77
N ALA A 48 6.95 0.22 -5.01
CA ALA A 48 6.80 1.14 -3.87
C ALA A 48 7.87 0.91 -2.78
N LEU A 49 8.18 -0.34 -2.45
CA LEU A 49 9.26 -0.69 -1.51
C LEU A 49 10.65 -0.21 -1.99
N ALA A 50 10.84 -0.15 -3.31
CA ALA A 50 12.05 0.39 -3.95
C ALA A 50 12.02 1.92 -4.11
N GLY A 51 10.92 2.60 -3.74
CA GLY A 51 10.76 4.04 -3.91
C GLY A 51 10.40 4.47 -5.33
N ASP A 52 9.95 3.55 -6.19
CA ASP A 52 9.55 3.83 -7.57
C ASP A 52 8.12 4.40 -7.62
N SER A 53 8.02 5.71 -7.85
CA SER A 53 6.73 6.42 -8.00
C SER A 53 5.92 5.97 -9.22
N GLY A 54 6.53 5.24 -10.17
CA GLY A 54 5.82 4.59 -11.28
C GLY A 54 4.77 3.57 -10.82
N ALA A 55 4.81 3.13 -9.56
CA ALA A 55 3.81 2.26 -8.97
C ALA A 55 2.46 2.94 -8.66
N ILE A 56 2.45 4.27 -8.47
CA ILE A 56 1.27 5.01 -7.97
C ILE A 56 0.00 4.72 -8.79
N PRO A 57 0.02 4.76 -10.15
CA PRO A 57 -1.18 4.49 -10.93
C PRO A 57 -1.76 3.10 -10.65
N THR A 58 -0.92 2.07 -10.56
CA THR A 58 -1.37 0.70 -10.30
C THR A 58 -1.92 0.54 -8.89
N LEU A 59 -1.30 1.17 -7.89
CA LEU A 59 -1.78 1.12 -6.52
C LEU A 59 -3.14 1.82 -6.37
N ARG A 60 -3.37 2.95 -7.05
CA ARG A 60 -4.65 3.66 -7.03
C ARG A 60 -5.80 2.86 -7.66
N ARG A 61 -5.52 1.99 -8.64
CA ARG A 61 -6.54 1.13 -9.27
C ARG A 61 -7.27 0.25 -8.26
N VAL A 62 -6.62 -0.16 -7.17
CA VAL A 62 -7.24 -0.96 -6.08
C VAL A 62 -8.47 -0.27 -5.48
N PHE A 63 -8.50 1.06 -5.44
CA PHE A 63 -9.57 1.81 -4.81
C PHE A 63 -10.75 2.13 -5.75
N GLY A 64 -10.47 2.25 -7.06
CA GLY A 64 -11.43 2.80 -8.02
C GLY A 64 -11.80 1.88 -9.17
N GLU A 65 -10.98 0.87 -9.49
CA GLU A 65 -11.21 0.01 -10.64
C GLU A 65 -12.06 -1.22 -10.27
N PRO A 66 -13.22 -1.41 -10.90
CA PRO A 66 -14.02 -2.61 -10.69
C PRO A 66 -13.22 -3.87 -10.97
N PHE A 67 -13.26 -4.82 -10.02
CA PHE A 67 -12.63 -6.15 -10.12
C PHE A 67 -11.10 -6.18 -10.10
N PHE A 68 -10.40 -5.04 -9.99
CA PHE A 68 -8.95 -5.03 -9.86
C PHE A 68 -8.51 -5.55 -8.49
N ALA A 69 -7.78 -6.67 -8.47
CA ALA A 69 -7.20 -7.30 -7.27
C ALA A 69 -8.21 -7.48 -6.12
N ARG A 70 -9.50 -7.62 -6.46
CA ARG A 70 -10.59 -7.54 -5.50
C ARG A 70 -10.87 -8.89 -4.88
N THR A 71 -10.70 -8.97 -3.56
CA THR A 71 -11.12 -10.12 -2.76
C THR A 71 -12.16 -9.69 -1.72
N ASN A 72 -12.89 -10.65 -1.17
CA ASN A 72 -13.69 -10.39 0.04
C ASN A 72 -12.82 -10.10 1.27
N SER A 73 -11.49 -10.33 1.19
CA SER A 73 -10.56 -10.13 2.31
C SER A 73 -10.13 -8.68 2.48
N HIS A 74 -10.28 -7.82 1.48
CA HIS A 74 -9.89 -6.41 1.54
C HIS A 74 -8.40 -6.16 1.87
N ASN A 75 -7.54 -7.17 1.84
CA ASN A 75 -6.13 -7.03 2.15
C ASN A 75 -5.38 -6.22 1.08
N GLU A 76 -5.88 -6.23 -0.16
CA GLU A 76 -5.39 -5.43 -1.29
C GLU A 76 -5.35 -3.94 -0.96
N TYR A 77 -6.37 -3.42 -0.27
CA TYR A 77 -6.42 -2.01 0.11
C TYR A 77 -5.32 -1.67 1.11
N GLY A 78 -4.98 -2.58 2.01
CA GLY A 78 -3.96 -2.36 3.03
C GLY A 78 -2.57 -2.28 2.41
N MET A 79 -2.30 -3.17 1.45
CA MET A 79 -1.06 -3.12 0.68
C MET A 79 -0.98 -1.86 -0.21
N ALA A 80 -2.07 -1.52 -0.88
CA ALA A 80 -2.13 -0.31 -1.70
C ALA A 80 -1.93 0.96 -0.85
N SER A 81 -2.60 1.04 0.31
CA SER A 81 -2.49 2.17 1.24
C SER A 81 -1.06 2.37 1.73
N LEU A 82 -0.38 1.31 2.17
CA LEU A 82 1.02 1.41 2.60
C LEU A 82 1.97 1.73 1.45
N GLY A 83 1.76 1.13 0.26
CA GLY A 83 2.58 1.43 -0.91
C GLY A 83 2.50 2.92 -1.29
N LEU A 84 1.28 3.47 -1.30
CA LEU A 84 1.04 4.89 -1.56
C LEU A 84 1.65 5.78 -0.45
N ALA A 85 1.53 5.36 0.81
CA ALA A 85 2.09 6.08 1.94
C ALA A 85 3.64 6.14 1.91
N LEU A 86 4.30 5.04 1.56
CA LEU A 86 5.76 4.99 1.39
C LEU A 86 6.24 5.91 0.26
N LEU A 87 5.44 6.04 -0.80
CA LEU A 87 5.70 6.94 -1.93
C LEU A 87 5.31 8.40 -1.65
N GLY A 88 4.74 8.69 -0.47
CA GLY A 88 4.32 10.04 -0.10
C GLY A 88 3.11 10.55 -0.89
N ASP A 89 2.29 9.66 -1.45
CA ASP A 89 1.17 10.03 -2.30
C ASP A 89 -0.04 10.58 -1.50
N ARG A 90 0.00 11.88 -1.20
CA ARG A 90 -1.07 12.55 -0.44
C ARG A 90 -2.40 12.66 -1.18
N GLU A 91 -2.42 12.61 -2.51
CA GLU A 91 -3.69 12.70 -3.26
C GLU A 91 -4.59 11.49 -2.96
N SER A 92 -4.02 10.38 -2.49
CA SER A 92 -4.75 9.16 -2.13
C SER A 92 -5.31 9.16 -0.70
N LEU A 93 -5.13 10.22 0.09
CA LEU A 93 -5.58 10.28 1.49
C LEU A 93 -7.08 9.96 1.64
N GLU A 94 -7.94 10.56 0.84
CA GLU A 94 -9.39 10.32 0.92
C GLU A 94 -9.77 8.90 0.49
N LEU A 95 -9.04 8.32 -0.48
CA LEU A 95 -9.23 6.92 -0.87
C LEU A 95 -8.91 5.99 0.30
N ILE A 96 -7.80 6.22 1.00
CA ILE A 96 -7.36 5.42 2.16
C ILE A 96 -8.33 5.58 3.34
N ARG A 97 -8.85 6.79 3.57
CA ARG A 97 -9.86 7.05 4.62
C ARG A 97 -11.17 6.31 4.34
N GLY A 98 -11.57 6.17 3.08
CA GLY A 98 -12.81 5.51 2.67
C GLY A 98 -12.83 3.98 2.81
N VAL A 99 -11.68 3.34 3.02
CA VAL A 99 -11.60 1.87 3.14
C VAL A 99 -12.07 1.38 4.51
N MET A 100 -12.85 0.30 4.50
CA MET A 100 -13.27 -0.38 5.73
C MET A 100 -12.08 -0.95 6.53
N PRO A 101 -12.00 -0.68 7.86
CA PRO A 101 -10.93 -1.19 8.72
C PRO A 101 -11.20 -2.65 9.12
N ILE A 102 -11.06 -3.56 8.16
CA ILE A 102 -11.18 -5.01 8.36
C ILE A 102 -9.92 -5.72 7.87
N ASN A 103 -9.65 -6.90 8.43
CA ASN A 103 -8.47 -7.72 8.09
C ASN A 103 -7.18 -6.88 8.13
N LEU A 104 -6.33 -6.95 7.10
CA LEU A 104 -5.06 -6.22 7.04
C LEU A 104 -5.26 -4.69 7.15
N ASN A 105 -6.41 -4.15 6.75
CA ASN A 105 -6.68 -2.72 6.82
C ASN A 105 -6.79 -2.20 8.26
N ARG A 106 -7.06 -3.06 9.25
CA ARG A 106 -7.07 -2.65 10.67
C ARG A 106 -5.72 -2.13 11.13
N GLU A 107 -4.65 -2.72 10.60
CA GLU A 107 -3.27 -2.38 10.96
C GLU A 107 -2.66 -1.38 9.97
N THR A 108 -2.87 -1.61 8.67
CA THR A 108 -2.19 -0.84 7.61
C THR A 108 -2.77 0.55 7.37
N ARG A 109 -4.10 0.72 7.53
CA ARG A 109 -4.76 2.02 7.33
C ARG A 109 -4.28 3.11 8.30
N PRO A 110 -4.28 2.91 9.64
CA PRO A 110 -3.80 3.95 10.55
C PRO A 110 -2.33 4.30 10.31
N LEU A 111 -1.49 3.31 9.95
CA LEU A 111 -0.09 3.51 9.63
C LEU A 111 0.08 4.34 8.33
N ALA A 112 -0.67 4.02 7.28
CA ALA A 112 -0.66 4.77 6.03
C ALA A 112 -1.09 6.24 6.22
N LEU A 113 -2.13 6.47 7.03
CA LEU A 113 -2.59 7.82 7.36
C LEU A 113 -1.54 8.59 8.16
N ALA A 114 -0.94 7.99 9.19
CA ALA A 114 0.11 8.62 9.98
C ALA A 114 1.32 9.05 9.13
N LEU A 115 1.67 8.27 8.11
CA LEU A 115 2.75 8.59 7.17
C LEU A 115 2.40 9.74 6.20
N LEU A 116 1.14 9.92 5.83
CA LEU A 116 0.69 10.87 4.80
C LEU A 116 0.15 12.20 5.34
N GLU A 117 -0.52 12.17 6.49
CA GLU A 117 -1.17 13.35 7.10
C GLU A 117 -0.16 14.35 7.68
N GLU A 118 1.10 13.95 7.82
CA GLU A 118 2.15 14.83 8.34
C GLU A 118 2.67 15.77 7.25
N PRO A 119 2.71 17.10 7.50
CA PRO A 119 3.36 18.03 6.61
C PRO A 119 4.84 17.69 6.61
N SER A 120 5.31 17.22 5.46
CA SER A 120 6.72 17.17 5.08
C SER A 120 7.29 18.48 5.53
N ALA A 121 8.17 18.43 6.55
CA ALA A 121 8.80 19.58 7.13
C ALA A 121 9.11 20.56 5.99
N ARG A 122 8.54 21.76 6.07
CA ARG A 122 8.79 22.83 5.11
C ARG A 122 10.28 22.79 4.78
N SER A 123 10.59 22.55 3.51
CA SER A 123 11.88 22.93 2.96
C SER A 123 12.01 24.42 3.28
N ASN A 124 12.79 24.75 4.30
CA ASN A 124 13.31 26.08 4.46
C ASN A 124 14.38 26.20 3.37
N ASP A 125 13.99 26.73 2.22
CA ASP A 125 14.86 27.47 1.32
C ASP A 125 14.19 28.82 1.01
#